data_AF-A0A7G3ZZL5-F1
#
_entry.id   AF-A0A7G3ZZL5-F1
#
_cell.length_a   1.000
_cell.length_b   1.000
_cell.length_c   1.000
_cell.angle_alpha   90.00
_cell.angle_beta   90.00
_cell.angle_gamma   90.00
#
_symmetry.space_group_name_H-M   'P 1'
#
loop_
_entity.id
_entity.type
_entity.pdbx_description
1 polymer ?
#
loop_
_entity_poly.entity_id
_entity_poly.type
_entity_poly.pdbx_seq_one_letter_code
_entity_poly.pdbx_strand_id
1 'polypeptide(L)'
;MKRMILSALFALSSVVHAEQLTTFTDMADAISQGKKITLVMSIQECSSQKMPSSSLIGTAQPDAFLIIDNNRITTSINHFTLDSSIARGNPTFEFVKYSINADGSVSIKNTIMNAINYQQLASHQIDCTLNKGFKVFA
;
A
#
# COMPACT_ATOMS: atom_id res chain seq x y z
N MET A 1 11.90 -14.45 59.38
CA MET A 1 12.88 -14.92 58.38
C MET A 1 12.18 -14.95 57.03
N LYS A 2 12.35 -13.91 56.21
CA LYS A 2 13.25 -13.83 55.03
C LYS A 2 12.92 -14.85 53.92
N ARG A 3 12.37 -14.27 52.84
CA ARG A 3 12.59 -14.57 51.41
C ARG A 3 12.08 -15.93 50.91
N MET A 4 11.23 -15.90 49.87
CA MET A 4 11.65 -16.15 48.48
C MET A 4 10.46 -15.93 47.52
N ILE A 5 10.58 -14.92 46.63
CA ILE A 5 10.71 -15.06 45.15
C ILE A 5 9.33 -15.19 44.49
N LEU A 6 8.70 -14.10 44.04
CA LEU A 6 8.98 -13.31 42.82
C LEU A 6 8.71 -14.09 41.52
N SER A 7 7.84 -13.51 40.71
CA SER A 7 7.71 -13.65 39.25
C SER A 7 7.04 -14.90 38.69
N ALA A 8 5.73 -14.77 38.43
CA ALA A 8 5.07 -15.46 37.33
C ALA A 8 4.21 -14.47 36.53
N LEU A 9 4.83 -13.40 36.02
CA LEU A 9 4.29 -12.68 34.86
C LEU A 9 4.85 -13.35 33.61
N PHE A 10 4.25 -14.47 33.21
CA PHE A 10 4.31 -14.89 31.81
C PHE A 10 3.40 -13.92 31.06
N ALA A 11 3.97 -12.81 30.61
CA ALA A 11 3.34 -11.99 29.59
C ALA A 11 3.15 -12.88 28.36
N LEU A 12 1.91 -13.27 28.09
CA LEU A 12 1.53 -13.78 26.78
C LEU A 12 1.77 -12.64 25.80
N SER A 13 2.97 -12.58 25.23
CA SER A 13 3.23 -11.80 24.04
C SER A 13 2.49 -12.51 22.91
N SER A 14 1.22 -12.18 22.72
CA SER A 14 0.50 -12.50 21.51
C SER A 14 1.30 -11.88 20.36
N VAL A 15 1.89 -12.73 19.52
CA VAL A 15 2.42 -12.30 18.22
C VAL A 15 1.20 -11.85 17.41
N VAL A 16 0.94 -10.55 17.41
CA VAL A 16 -0.07 -9.94 16.56
C VAL A 16 0.52 -9.92 15.16
N HIS A 17 0.18 -10.93 14.35
CA HIS A 17 0.46 -10.91 12.93
C HIS A 17 -0.57 -10.02 12.24
N ALA A 18 -0.13 -9.19 11.31
CA ALA A 18 -1.04 -8.40 10.49
C ALA A 18 -1.90 -9.36 9.64
N GLU A 19 -3.21 -9.22 9.74
CA GLU A 19 -4.16 -10.08 9.05
C GLU A 19 -4.58 -9.44 7.72
N GLN A 20 -4.92 -10.27 6.73
CA GLN A 20 -5.42 -9.77 5.46
C GLN A 20 -6.82 -9.19 5.66
N LEU A 21 -7.03 -7.94 5.23
CA LEU A 21 -8.32 -7.29 5.19
C LEU A 21 -8.98 -7.61 3.85
N THR A 22 -10.07 -8.37 3.88
CA THR A 22 -10.65 -8.96 2.67
C THR A 22 -11.82 -8.18 2.09
N THR A 23 -12.41 -7.26 2.86
CA THR A 23 -13.52 -6.41 2.39
C THR A 23 -13.18 -4.93 2.49
N PHE A 24 -13.93 -4.10 1.76
CA PHE A 24 -13.84 -2.64 1.90
C PHE A 24 -14.10 -2.19 3.34
N THR A 25 -15.11 -2.77 3.98
CA THR A 25 -15.48 -2.46 5.36
C THR A 25 -14.35 -2.79 6.33
N ASP A 26 -13.71 -3.96 6.20
CA ASP A 26 -12.56 -4.32 7.06
C ASP A 26 -11.42 -3.30 6.96
N MET A 27 -11.15 -2.81 5.75
CA MET A 27 -10.15 -1.76 5.50
C MET A 27 -10.56 -0.43 6.13
N ALA A 28 -11.80 0.01 5.90
CA ALA A 28 -12.32 1.26 6.45
C ALA A 28 -12.30 1.25 7.98
N ASP A 29 -12.67 0.13 8.60
CA ASP A 29 -12.66 -0.07 10.04
C ASP A 29 -11.24 -0.07 10.60
N ALA A 30 -10.31 -0.79 9.98
CA ALA A 30 -8.90 -0.81 10.38
C ALA A 30 -8.27 0.59 10.31
N ILE A 31 -8.53 1.33 9.23
CA ILE A 31 -8.06 2.71 9.07
C ILE A 31 -8.65 3.62 10.16
N SER A 32 -9.95 3.52 10.41
CA SER A 32 -10.64 4.33 11.42
C SER A 32 -10.17 4.03 12.85
N GLN A 33 -9.69 2.82 13.09
CA GLN A 33 -9.05 2.41 14.36
C GLN A 33 -7.58 2.83 14.46
N GLY A 34 -7.03 3.50 13.44
CA GLY A 34 -5.62 3.93 13.43
C GLY A 34 -4.64 2.78 13.22
N LYS A 35 -5.09 1.64 12.66
CA LYS A 35 -4.19 0.53 12.37
C LYS A 35 -3.20 0.89 11.26
N LYS A 36 -2.04 0.26 11.34
CA LYS A 36 -0.95 0.42 10.38
C LYS A 36 -1.21 -0.45 9.15
N ILE A 37 -1.61 0.16 8.05
CA ILE A 37 -2.00 -0.54 6.82
C ILE A 37 -0.77 -0.85 5.94
N THR A 38 -0.74 -2.03 5.34
CA THR A 38 0.22 -2.43 4.30
C THR A 38 -0.54 -2.84 3.03
N LEU A 39 -0.14 -2.28 1.90
CA LEU A 39 -0.67 -2.59 0.57
C LEU A 39 0.31 -3.51 -0.15
N VAL A 40 -0.20 -4.56 -0.78
CA VAL A 40 0.58 -5.52 -1.57
C VAL A 40 -0.04 -5.61 -2.96
N MET A 41 0.77 -5.44 -3.98
CA MET A 41 0.36 -5.40 -5.38
C MET A 41 1.06 -6.50 -6.15
N SER A 42 0.33 -7.46 -6.70
CA SER A 42 0.85 -8.44 -7.67
C SER A 42 0.51 -7.95 -9.07
N ILE A 43 1.43 -7.25 -9.73
CA ILE A 43 1.13 -6.52 -10.98
C ILE A 43 0.59 -7.43 -12.08
N GLN A 44 1.06 -8.68 -12.17
CA GLN A 44 0.67 -9.64 -13.20
C GLN A 44 -0.77 -10.14 -13.04
N GLU A 45 -1.39 -9.91 -11.89
CA GLU A 45 -2.80 -10.20 -11.62
C GLU A 45 -3.71 -8.98 -11.85
N CYS A 46 -3.15 -7.88 -12.35
CA CYS A 46 -3.86 -6.65 -12.69
C CYS A 46 -3.97 -6.45 -14.21
N SER A 47 -4.76 -5.44 -14.60
CA SER A 47 -4.92 -5.00 -15.98
C SER A 47 -4.21 -3.66 -16.21
N SER A 48 -3.46 -3.55 -17.30
CA SER A 48 -2.92 -2.28 -17.78
C SER A 48 -2.74 -2.29 -19.29
N GLN A 49 -2.64 -1.11 -19.91
CA GLN A 49 -2.38 -1.01 -21.35
C GLN A 49 -1.02 -1.61 -21.74
N LYS A 50 -0.03 -1.54 -20.85
CA LYS A 50 1.32 -2.08 -21.08
C LYS A 50 1.85 -2.69 -19.80
N MET A 51 1.76 -4.00 -19.71
CA MET A 51 2.29 -4.77 -18.58
C MET A 51 3.82 -4.85 -18.66
N PRO A 52 4.53 -4.80 -17.52
CA PRO A 52 5.95 -5.13 -17.49
C PRO A 52 6.15 -6.60 -17.87
N SER A 53 7.25 -6.90 -18.56
CA SER A 53 7.59 -8.26 -19.01
C SER A 53 8.01 -9.19 -17.85
N SER A 54 8.51 -8.61 -16.76
CA SER A 54 8.92 -9.33 -15.55
C SER A 54 7.80 -9.38 -14.51
N SER A 55 7.74 -10.47 -13.73
CA SER A 55 6.89 -10.53 -12.54
C SER A 55 7.30 -9.44 -11.53
N LEU A 56 6.33 -8.68 -11.00
CA LEU A 56 6.56 -7.59 -10.06
C LEU A 56 5.56 -7.65 -8.92
N ILE A 57 6.08 -7.77 -7.70
CA ILE A 57 5.31 -7.59 -6.47
C ILE A 57 5.77 -6.29 -5.81
N GLY A 58 4.86 -5.33 -5.69
CA GLY A 58 5.09 -4.08 -4.97
C GLY A 58 4.51 -4.16 -3.56
N THR A 59 5.21 -3.57 -2.58
CA THR A 59 4.67 -3.39 -1.23
C THR A 59 4.80 -1.93 -0.82
N ALA A 60 3.80 -1.45 -0.10
CA ALA A 60 3.61 -0.04 0.15
C ALA A 60 2.98 0.14 1.53
N GLN A 61 3.49 1.09 2.31
CA GLN A 61 2.95 1.44 3.61
C GLN A 61 2.72 2.93 3.67
N PRO A 62 1.59 3.42 3.14
CA PRO A 62 1.25 4.82 3.23
C PRO A 62 1.05 5.25 4.68
N ASP A 63 1.39 6.49 4.97
CA ASP A 63 1.24 7.13 6.29
C ASP A 63 -0.17 7.73 6.49
N ALA A 64 -0.88 8.01 5.41
CA ALA A 64 -2.19 8.64 5.44
C ALA A 64 -3.21 7.97 4.51
N PHE A 65 -4.45 7.89 4.99
CA PHE A 65 -5.60 7.39 4.24
C PHE A 65 -6.78 8.35 4.41
N LEU A 66 -7.62 8.42 3.37
CA LEU A 66 -8.93 9.07 3.44
C LEU A 66 -10.01 8.04 3.11
N ILE A 67 -11.06 8.01 3.92
CA ILE A 67 -12.31 7.31 3.64
C ILE A 67 -13.31 8.37 3.17
N ILE A 68 -13.87 8.20 1.98
CA ILE A 68 -14.76 9.16 1.33
C ILE A 68 -16.11 8.48 1.13
N ASP A 69 -17.15 9.04 1.75
CA ASP A 69 -18.55 8.63 1.64
C ASP A 69 -18.80 7.13 1.88
N ASN A 70 -17.96 6.46 2.67
CA ASN A 70 -17.95 5.01 2.87
C ASN A 70 -17.97 4.18 1.58
N ASN A 71 -17.52 4.77 0.47
CA ASN A 71 -17.56 4.14 -0.86
C ASN A 71 -16.19 4.14 -1.54
N ARG A 72 -15.24 4.94 -1.05
CA ARG A 72 -13.89 4.99 -1.59
C ARG A 72 -12.85 5.23 -0.49
N ILE A 73 -11.79 4.43 -0.50
CA ILE A 73 -10.57 4.67 0.25
C ILE A 73 -9.53 5.21 -0.73
N THR A 74 -8.81 6.25 -0.34
CA THR A 74 -7.69 6.75 -1.14
C THR A 74 -6.48 7.05 -0.30
N THR A 75 -5.31 6.81 -0.88
CA THR A 75 -4.00 7.03 -0.27
C THR A 75 -2.96 7.24 -1.37
N SER A 76 -1.78 7.73 -1.03
CA SER A 76 -0.69 7.89 -1.98
C SER A 76 0.66 7.68 -1.34
N ILE A 77 1.65 7.33 -2.16
CA ILE A 77 3.06 7.31 -1.79
C ILE A 77 3.82 8.17 -2.77
N ASN A 78 4.81 8.89 -2.26
CA ASN A 78 5.81 9.56 -3.08
C ASN A 78 7.13 8.80 -2.98
N HIS A 79 7.46 8.02 -4.00
CA HIS A 79 8.67 7.20 -4.02
C HIS A 79 9.78 7.90 -4.78
N PHE A 80 10.85 8.31 -4.09
CA PHE A 80 12.06 8.78 -4.75
C PHE A 80 12.86 7.61 -5.33
N THR A 81 13.35 7.74 -6.56
CA THR A 81 14.18 6.72 -7.21
C THR A 81 15.16 7.32 -8.23
N LEU A 82 16.22 6.58 -8.50
CA LEU A 82 17.13 6.77 -9.64
C LEU A 82 16.92 5.71 -10.73
N ASP A 83 16.03 4.74 -10.50
CA ASP A 83 15.86 3.56 -11.33
C ASP A 83 14.61 3.59 -12.20
N SER A 84 13.94 4.74 -12.27
CA SER A 84 12.77 4.87 -13.15
C SER A 84 13.15 4.60 -14.60
N SER A 85 12.42 3.69 -15.25
CA SER A 85 12.75 3.20 -16.60
C SER A 85 12.82 4.29 -17.66
N ILE A 86 12.14 5.42 -17.45
CA ILE A 86 12.09 6.55 -18.40
C ILE A 86 13.19 7.59 -18.17
N ALA A 87 13.86 7.56 -17.02
CA ALA A 87 14.82 8.59 -16.60
C ALA A 87 15.95 7.99 -15.73
N ARG A 88 16.46 6.82 -16.12
CA ARG A 88 17.47 6.08 -15.33
C ARG A 88 18.70 6.94 -15.04
N GLY A 89 19.14 6.92 -13.79
CA GLY A 89 20.25 7.74 -13.27
C GLY A 89 19.86 9.16 -12.87
N ASN A 90 18.66 9.65 -13.23
CA ASN A 90 18.20 10.98 -12.86
C ASN A 90 17.28 10.93 -11.62
N PRO A 91 17.43 11.86 -10.66
CA PRO A 91 16.52 12.03 -9.53
C PRO A 91 15.07 12.16 -9.98
N THR A 92 14.23 11.20 -9.57
CA THR A 92 12.84 11.07 -10.03
C THR A 92 11.92 10.77 -8.85
N PHE A 93 10.72 11.35 -8.85
CA PHE A 93 9.62 10.96 -7.99
C PHE A 93 8.61 10.11 -8.76
N GLU A 94 8.24 8.98 -8.19
CA GLU A 94 7.08 8.18 -8.60
C GLU A 94 5.96 8.41 -7.59
N PHE A 95 5.04 9.30 -7.94
CA PHE A 95 3.85 9.57 -7.13
C PHE A 95 2.77 8.56 -7.47
N VAL A 96 2.54 7.61 -6.56
CA VAL A 96 1.58 6.52 -6.74
C VAL A 96 0.32 6.82 -5.94
N LYS A 97 -0.80 7.01 -6.63
CA LYS A 97 -2.13 7.23 -6.07
C LYS A 97 -2.93 5.95 -6.14
N TYR A 98 -3.46 5.53 -4.99
CA TYR A 98 -4.35 4.39 -4.86
C TYR A 98 -5.79 4.89 -4.66
N SER A 99 -6.72 4.29 -5.40
CA SER A 99 -8.16 4.48 -5.21
C SER A 99 -8.81 3.12 -5.12
N ILE A 100 -9.37 2.79 -3.96
CA ILE A 100 -10.01 1.50 -3.66
C ILE A 100 -11.49 1.78 -3.47
N ASN A 101 -12.35 1.21 -4.31
CA ASN A 101 -13.79 1.42 -4.22
C ASN A 101 -14.46 0.29 -3.41
N ALA A 102 -15.67 0.53 -2.91
CA ALA A 102 -16.40 -0.44 -2.10
C ALA A 102 -16.77 -1.73 -2.83
N ASP A 103 -16.83 -1.71 -4.17
CA ASP A 103 -17.03 -2.88 -5.01
C ASP A 103 -15.77 -3.76 -5.17
N GLY A 104 -14.64 -3.35 -4.56
CA GLY A 104 -13.36 -4.06 -4.63
C GLY A 104 -12.52 -3.73 -5.87
N SER A 105 -12.97 -2.82 -6.74
CA SER A 105 -12.12 -2.29 -7.80
C SER A 105 -11.04 -1.37 -7.22
N VAL A 106 -9.82 -1.51 -7.75
CA VAL A 106 -8.67 -0.73 -7.30
C VAL A 106 -7.99 -0.11 -8.50
N SER A 107 -7.83 1.21 -8.50
CA SER A 107 -7.04 1.92 -9.51
C SER A 107 -5.75 2.46 -8.88
N ILE A 108 -4.63 2.18 -9.55
CA ILE A 108 -3.29 2.55 -9.12
C ILE A 108 -2.68 3.41 -10.22
N LYS A 109 -2.57 4.71 -9.98
CA LYS A 109 -2.00 5.66 -10.93
C LYS A 109 -0.61 6.08 -10.45
N ASN A 110 0.41 5.79 -11.26
CA ASN A 110 1.76 6.28 -11.04
C ASN A 110 2.01 7.47 -11.97
N THR A 111 2.42 8.59 -11.38
CA THR A 111 2.87 9.78 -12.08
C THR A 111 4.36 9.98 -11.81
N ILE A 112 5.15 9.89 -12.87
CA ILE A 112 6.60 9.98 -12.79
C ILE A 112 7.01 11.43 -13.07
N MET A 113 7.75 12.05 -12.15
CA MET A 113 8.13 13.46 -12.20
C MET A 113 9.64 13.61 -11.97
N ASN A 114 10.25 14.58 -12.65
CA ASN A 114 11.61 15.00 -12.33
C ASN A 114 11.65 15.56 -10.89
N ALA A 115 12.59 15.11 -10.06
CA ALA A 115 12.61 15.48 -8.64
C ALA A 115 13.13 16.90 -8.37
N ILE A 116 13.74 17.56 -9.35
CA ILE A 116 14.31 18.91 -9.23
C ILE A 116 13.24 19.97 -9.53
N ASN A 117 12.48 19.77 -10.61
CA ASN A 117 11.55 20.78 -11.12
C ASN A 117 10.09 20.32 -11.13
N TYR A 118 9.79 19.10 -10.67
CA TYR A 118 8.45 18.49 -10.64
C TYR A 118 7.77 18.36 -12.01
N GLN A 119 8.50 18.51 -13.12
CA GLN A 119 7.97 18.30 -14.45
C GLN A 119 7.51 16.84 -14.58
N GLN A 120 6.26 16.62 -14.95
CA GLN A 120 5.75 15.30 -15.26
C GLN A 120 6.46 14.75 -16.51
N LEU A 121 7.06 13.57 -16.36
CA LEU A 121 7.77 12.85 -17.41
C LEU A 121 6.86 11.79 -18.07
N ALA A 122 6.05 11.10 -17.26
CA ALA A 122 5.06 10.15 -17.75
C ALA A 122 3.95 9.90 -16.70
N SER A 123 2.88 9.24 -17.12
CA SER A 123 1.89 8.67 -16.20
C SER A 123 1.37 7.35 -16.74
N HIS A 124 1.15 6.39 -15.86
CA HIS A 124 0.52 5.11 -16.19
C HIS A 124 -0.49 4.71 -15.10
N GLN A 125 -1.49 3.94 -15.49
CA GLN A 125 -2.51 3.41 -14.61
C GLN A 125 -2.54 1.89 -14.72
N ILE A 126 -2.72 1.24 -13.58
CA ILE A 126 -2.93 -0.19 -13.44
C ILE A 126 -4.21 -0.37 -12.63
N ASP A 127 -5.12 -1.20 -13.13
CA ASP A 127 -6.38 -1.49 -12.47
C ASP A 127 -6.35 -2.94 -11.95
N CYS A 128 -6.60 -3.10 -10.66
CA CYS A 128 -6.56 -4.37 -9.94
C CYS A 128 -7.91 -4.65 -9.27
N THR A 129 -8.05 -5.84 -8.71
CA THR A 129 -9.17 -6.22 -7.84
C THR A 129 -8.66 -6.59 -6.46
N LEU A 130 -9.34 -6.14 -5.41
CA LEU A 130 -9.09 -6.54 -4.04
C LEU A 130 -9.10 -8.07 -3.90
N ASN A 131 -8.17 -8.60 -3.12
CA ASN A 131 -7.88 -10.03 -2.90
C ASN A 131 -7.31 -10.81 -4.10
N LYS A 132 -7.16 -10.18 -5.27
CA LYS A 132 -6.43 -10.73 -6.41
C LYS A 132 -5.07 -10.03 -6.52
N GLY A 133 -4.89 -9.19 -7.55
CA GLY A 133 -3.70 -8.39 -7.75
C GLY A 133 -3.47 -7.27 -6.73
N PHE A 134 -4.42 -7.01 -5.83
CA PHE A 134 -4.27 -6.06 -4.73
C PHE A 134 -4.73 -6.65 -3.40
N LYS A 135 -3.84 -6.68 -2.40
CA LYS A 135 -4.12 -7.19 -1.05
C LYS A 135 -3.76 -6.15 0.00
N VAL A 136 -4.49 -6.16 1.10
CA VAL A 136 -4.32 -5.20 2.20
C VAL A 136 -4.18 -5.94 3.52
N PHE A 137 -3.28 -5.48 4.38
CA PHE A 137 -3.00 -6.06 5.69
C PHE A 137 -2.95 -4.99 6.77
N ALA A 138 -3.33 -5.33 8.01
CA ALA A 138 -3.27 -4.41 9.15
C ALA A 138 -3.09 -5.12 10.50
#